data_AF-A0A6M7TZB8-F1
#
_entry.id   AF-A0A6M7TZB8-F1
#
_cell.length_a   1.000
_cell.length_b   1.000
_cell.length_c   1.000
_cell.angle_alpha   90.00
_cell.angle_beta   90.00
_cell.angle_gamma   90.00
#
_symmetry.space_group_name_H-M   'P 1'
#
loop_
_entity.id
_entity.type
_entity.pdbx_description
1 polymer ?
#
loop_
_entity_poly.entity_id
_entity_poly.type
_entity_poly.pdbx_seq_one_letter_code
_entity_poly.pdbx_strand_id
1 'polypeptide(L)'
;MHRLLLLGTGGIAGHHVEEFATLPGCIIVACVDQVPGRAAAFAAANNIGDFFESLEAAIAWGAFDAAINATPDGVHKATTLALLAAGKHVFCEKPLAPNHADALAMTEAAEAAGVVNMVNLTYRNSPAIQEARRMVQAGKIGELRHVEASYRQSWLVSKSWGDWRVEDKWLWRLSSRHGSTGVLGDVGIHILDFATYGAAQDILSLHADLVTFPKAEGDQIGDYVLDANDSVAMTARLTSGALATIVASRYTTGHANDLSLALHGTKGAVKVETDGKISSLSACLGADVDQQRWRTLAPPDVKRNARRFADALDSRQNGDPSFRRAADMQRLIDAAFESSAAKLPITTG
;
A
#
# COMPACT_ATOMS: atom_id res chain seq x y z
N MET A 1 9.59 9.52 24.60
CA MET A 1 9.89 10.06 23.27
C MET A 1 10.62 8.96 22.51
N HIS A 2 10.03 8.44 21.46
CA HIS A 2 10.58 7.39 20.62
C HIS A 2 11.54 8.00 19.59
N ARG A 3 12.76 7.47 19.55
CA ARG A 3 13.81 7.90 18.63
C ARG A 3 13.73 7.05 17.38
N LEU A 4 13.57 7.69 16.23
CA LEU A 4 13.35 7.06 14.94
C LEU A 4 14.60 7.17 14.08
N LEU A 5 14.94 6.07 13.40
CA LEU A 5 15.92 6.03 12.32
C LEU A 5 15.18 6.08 10.98
N LEU A 6 15.53 6.99 10.09
CA LEU A 6 15.00 7.01 8.72
C LEU A 6 15.98 6.30 7.77
N LEU A 7 15.60 5.12 7.28
CA LEU A 7 16.42 4.31 6.39
C LEU A 7 16.00 4.51 4.93
N GLY A 8 16.91 5.05 4.11
CA GLY A 8 16.65 5.49 2.74
C GLY A 8 16.26 6.96 2.68
N THR A 9 17.03 7.77 1.94
CA THR A 9 16.81 9.23 1.82
C THR A 9 16.27 9.64 0.45
N GLY A 10 15.53 8.73 -0.18
CA GLY A 10 14.93 8.92 -1.52
C GLY A 10 13.67 9.80 -1.51
N GLY A 11 12.94 9.79 -2.63
CA GLY A 11 11.83 10.72 -2.86
C GLY A 11 10.71 10.73 -1.81
N ILE A 12 10.44 9.59 -1.15
CA ILE A 12 9.39 9.50 -0.12
C ILE A 12 9.88 9.94 1.27
N ALA A 13 11.19 10.02 1.50
CA ALA A 13 11.78 10.27 2.81
C ALA A 13 11.37 11.63 3.40
N GLY A 14 11.28 12.67 2.55
CA GLY A 14 10.84 14.00 2.98
C GLY A 14 9.42 14.00 3.56
N HIS A 15 8.50 13.23 2.97
CA HIS A 15 7.14 13.11 3.49
C HIS A 15 7.10 12.43 4.86
N HIS A 16 7.97 11.45 5.12
CA HIS A 16 8.09 10.85 6.45
C HIS A 16 8.63 11.85 7.47
N VAL A 17 9.61 12.69 7.09
CA VAL A 17 10.10 13.77 7.97
C VAL A 17 8.98 14.73 8.32
N GLU A 18 8.25 15.23 7.31
CA GLU A 18 7.12 16.13 7.50
C GLU A 18 6.04 15.51 8.39
N GLU A 19 5.64 14.27 8.12
CA GLU A 19 4.56 13.60 8.84
C GLU A 19 4.96 13.34 10.31
N PHE A 20 6.13 12.75 10.56
CA PHE A 20 6.56 12.41 11.92
C PHE A 20 6.96 13.65 12.75
N ALA A 21 7.37 14.75 12.12
CA ALA A 21 7.63 16.02 12.82
C ALA A 21 6.36 16.60 13.49
N THR A 22 5.17 16.26 13.00
CA THR A 22 3.90 16.68 13.61
C THR A 22 3.47 15.84 14.82
N LEU A 23 4.14 14.70 15.07
CA LEU A 23 3.70 13.75 16.07
C LEU A 23 4.38 13.98 17.43
N PRO A 24 3.63 14.35 18.49
CA PRO A 24 4.20 14.40 19.82
C PRO A 24 4.63 13.00 20.24
N GLY A 25 5.82 12.90 20.82
CA GLY A 25 6.37 11.65 21.32
C GLY A 25 7.26 10.89 20.33
N CYS A 26 7.44 11.36 19.09
CA CYS A 26 8.40 10.80 18.13
C CYS A 26 9.43 11.86 17.71
N ILE A 27 10.64 11.41 17.34
CA ILE A 27 11.67 12.26 16.73
C ILE A 27 12.56 11.44 15.83
N ILE A 28 12.83 11.92 14.62
CA ILE A 28 13.84 11.32 13.74
C ILE A 28 15.20 11.82 14.20
N VAL A 29 16.00 10.92 14.77
CA VAL A 29 17.31 11.25 15.36
C VAL A 29 18.46 11.01 14.38
N ALA A 30 18.25 10.09 13.44
CA ALA A 30 19.27 9.73 12.46
C ALA A 30 18.65 9.31 11.13
N CYS A 31 19.43 9.40 10.06
CA CYS A 31 19.08 8.81 8.77
C CYS A 31 20.22 7.99 8.15
N VAL A 32 19.88 7.10 7.22
CA VAL A 32 20.84 6.20 6.57
C VAL A 32 20.63 6.21 5.06
N ASP A 33 21.73 6.33 4.32
CA ASP A 33 21.75 6.12 2.86
C ASP A 33 23.10 5.56 2.44
N GLN A 34 23.10 4.49 1.64
CA GLN A 34 24.33 3.84 1.18
C GLN A 34 25.07 4.63 0.11
N VAL A 35 24.41 5.59 -0.55
CA VAL A 35 25.06 6.43 -1.55
C VAL A 35 25.87 7.50 -0.82
N PRO A 36 27.21 7.56 -1.02
CA PRO A 36 28.07 8.47 -0.29
C PRO A 36 27.57 9.91 -0.32
N GLY A 37 27.54 10.54 0.86
CA GLY A 37 27.11 11.92 1.05
C GLY A 37 25.59 12.19 0.99
N ARG A 38 24.74 11.26 0.54
CA ARG A 38 23.27 11.49 0.52
C ARG A 38 22.68 11.61 1.91
N ALA A 39 23.07 10.72 2.82
CA ALA A 39 22.60 10.75 4.21
C ALA A 39 22.99 12.07 4.90
N ALA A 40 24.23 12.54 4.71
CA ALA A 40 24.72 13.79 5.25
C ALA A 40 23.94 15.01 4.72
N ALA A 41 23.74 15.06 3.40
CA ALA A 41 22.98 16.15 2.77
C ALA A 41 21.52 16.16 3.22
N PHE A 42 20.89 14.99 3.30
CA PHE A 42 19.51 14.85 3.77
C PHE A 42 19.37 15.26 5.25
N ALA A 43 20.30 14.84 6.11
CA ALA A 43 20.31 15.19 7.52
C ALA A 43 20.44 16.71 7.71
N ALA A 44 21.36 17.35 6.99
CA ALA A 44 21.54 18.80 7.03
C ALA A 44 20.29 19.56 6.57
N ALA A 45 19.63 19.12 5.50
CA ALA A 45 18.42 19.75 4.98
C ALA A 45 17.20 19.63 5.93
N ASN A 46 17.18 18.60 6.78
CA ASN A 46 16.05 18.27 7.64
C ASN A 46 16.33 18.44 9.14
N ASN A 47 17.49 19.00 9.52
CA ASN A 47 17.93 19.16 10.90
C ASN A 47 17.94 17.84 11.71
N ILE A 48 18.39 16.75 11.09
CA ILE A 48 18.55 15.44 11.75
C ILE A 48 19.96 15.35 12.35
N GLY A 49 20.06 14.90 13.60
CA GLY A 49 21.28 14.98 14.40
C GLY A 49 22.43 14.10 13.92
N ASP A 50 22.13 12.87 13.52
CA ASP A 50 23.13 11.88 13.09
C ASP A 50 22.81 11.33 11.68
N PHE A 51 23.83 10.82 11.01
CA PHE A 51 23.66 10.12 9.73
C PHE A 51 24.70 9.01 9.56
N PHE A 52 24.33 7.98 8.80
CA PHE A 52 25.20 6.83 8.55
C PHE A 52 25.16 6.44 7.07
N GLU A 53 26.29 5.92 6.57
CA GLU A 53 26.38 5.38 5.21
C GLU A 53 26.07 3.87 5.15
N SER A 54 25.77 3.25 6.30
CA SER A 54 25.32 1.86 6.35
C SER A 54 24.36 1.61 7.51
N LEU A 55 23.48 0.62 7.35
CA LEU A 55 22.55 0.22 8.39
C LEU A 55 23.29 -0.43 9.58
N GLU A 56 24.36 -1.15 9.30
CA GLU A 56 25.20 -1.79 10.30
C GLU A 56 25.81 -0.77 11.26
N ALA A 57 26.30 0.37 10.73
CA ALA A 57 26.84 1.45 11.54
C ALA A 57 25.75 2.10 12.41
N ALA A 58 24.56 2.32 11.85
CA ALA A 58 23.42 2.84 12.62
C ALA A 58 22.98 1.88 13.74
N ILE A 59 22.91 0.58 13.47
CA ILE A 59 22.60 -0.46 14.46
C ILE A 59 23.65 -0.50 15.57
N ALA A 60 24.94 -0.42 15.21
CA ALA A 60 26.04 -0.37 16.18
C ALA A 60 25.99 0.89 17.07
N TRP A 61 25.60 2.03 16.50
CA TRP A 61 25.33 3.26 17.27
C TRP A 61 24.15 3.08 18.23
N GLY A 62 23.08 2.40 17.79
CA GLY A 62 22.04 1.85 18.65
C GLY A 62 21.10 2.87 19.33
N ALA A 63 21.34 4.17 19.19
CA ALA A 63 20.60 5.23 19.90
C ALA A 63 19.23 5.59 19.25
N PHE A 64 18.53 4.59 18.72
CA PHE A 64 17.18 4.67 18.18
C PHE A 64 16.33 3.48 18.65
N ASP A 65 15.01 3.67 18.70
CA ASP A 65 14.04 2.68 19.21
C ASP A 65 13.27 1.99 18.06
N ALA A 66 13.07 2.71 16.96
CA ALA A 66 12.32 2.24 15.79
C ALA A 66 12.91 2.77 14.49
N ALA A 67 12.63 2.11 13.36
CA ALA A 67 13.07 2.54 12.04
C ALA A 67 11.89 2.73 11.09
N ILE A 68 11.95 3.81 10.30
CA ILE A 68 11.13 4.01 9.11
C ILE A 68 11.95 3.48 7.94
N ASN A 69 11.51 2.39 7.32
CA ASN A 69 12.17 1.81 6.16
C ASN A 69 11.55 2.35 4.87
N ALA A 70 12.24 3.30 4.23
CA ALA A 70 11.84 3.99 3.01
C ALA A 70 12.78 3.65 1.83
N THR A 71 13.47 2.50 1.89
CA THR A 71 14.33 2.02 0.79
C THR A 71 13.50 1.52 -0.40
N PRO A 72 14.11 1.23 -1.56
CA PRO A 72 13.40 0.55 -2.65
C PRO A 72 12.91 -0.85 -2.26
N ASP A 73 11.85 -1.33 -2.92
CA ASP A 73 11.13 -2.56 -2.63
C ASP A 73 12.03 -3.80 -2.43
N GLY A 74 13.02 -3.99 -3.32
CA GLY A 74 13.96 -5.12 -3.26
C GLY A 74 14.93 -5.08 -2.07
N VAL A 75 15.02 -3.96 -1.36
CA VAL A 75 15.94 -3.74 -0.24
C VAL A 75 15.22 -3.91 1.11
N HIS A 76 13.87 -3.87 1.13
CA HIS A 76 13.07 -3.96 2.35
C HIS A 76 13.40 -5.19 3.19
N LYS A 77 13.48 -6.37 2.59
CA LYS A 77 13.70 -7.63 3.33
C LYS A 77 15.00 -7.63 4.11
N ALA A 78 16.13 -7.45 3.42
CA ALA A 78 17.45 -7.55 4.04
C ALA A 78 17.61 -6.54 5.18
N THR A 79 17.19 -5.30 4.94
CA THR A 79 17.31 -4.22 5.93
C THR A 79 16.35 -4.39 7.11
N THR A 80 15.11 -4.78 6.85
CA THR A 80 14.12 -5.03 7.89
C THR A 80 14.53 -6.21 8.76
N LEU A 81 14.99 -7.33 8.19
CA LEU A 81 15.44 -8.47 8.98
C LEU A 81 16.62 -8.10 9.90
N ALA A 82 17.55 -7.27 9.44
CA ALA A 82 18.64 -6.76 10.29
C ALA A 82 18.13 -5.89 11.45
N LEU A 83 17.15 -5.02 11.20
CA LEU A 83 16.50 -4.21 12.24
C LEU A 83 15.76 -5.06 13.26
N LEU A 84 15.00 -6.06 12.80
CA LEU A 84 14.25 -6.98 13.65
C LEU A 84 15.19 -7.84 14.52
N ALA A 85 16.30 -8.32 13.96
CA ALA A 85 17.32 -9.06 14.70
C ALA A 85 17.99 -8.20 15.79
N ALA A 86 18.06 -6.88 15.59
CA ALA A 86 18.51 -5.91 16.59
C ALA A 86 17.41 -5.47 17.58
N GLY A 87 16.23 -6.10 17.55
CA GLY A 87 15.10 -5.80 18.43
C GLY A 87 14.44 -4.45 18.17
N LYS A 88 14.57 -3.90 16.95
CA LYS A 88 14.02 -2.59 16.59
C LYS A 88 12.60 -2.72 16.04
N HIS A 89 11.75 -1.77 16.38
CA HIS A 89 10.42 -1.64 15.76
C HIS A 89 10.56 -1.14 14.32
N VAL A 90 9.64 -1.52 13.42
CA VAL A 90 9.75 -1.16 12.01
C VAL A 90 8.43 -0.64 11.45
N PHE A 91 8.50 0.53 10.81
CA PHE A 91 7.48 1.09 9.93
C PHE A 91 8.01 1.04 8.49
N CYS A 92 7.54 0.08 7.69
CA CYS A 92 8.09 -0.19 6.36
C CYS A 92 7.20 0.40 5.26
N GLU A 93 7.83 0.93 4.21
CA GLU A 93 7.12 1.26 2.98
C GLU A 93 6.52 0.02 2.30
N LYS A 94 5.56 0.29 1.42
CA LYS A 94 4.89 -0.72 0.59
C LYS A 94 5.64 -0.89 -0.75
N PRO A 95 5.52 -2.06 -1.40
CA PRO A 95 5.06 -3.33 -0.84
C PRO A 95 6.04 -3.85 0.22
N LEU A 96 5.58 -4.70 1.14
CA LEU A 96 6.46 -5.21 2.20
C LEU A 96 7.67 -5.96 1.62
N ALA A 97 7.42 -6.78 0.59
CA ALA A 97 8.45 -7.42 -0.22
C ALA A 97 7.91 -7.68 -1.63
N PRO A 98 8.77 -8.02 -2.62
CA PRO A 98 8.32 -8.29 -3.99
C PRO A 98 7.49 -9.57 -4.19
N ASN A 99 7.48 -10.48 -3.20
CA ASN A 99 6.77 -11.76 -3.27
C ASN A 99 6.33 -12.23 -1.87
N HIS A 100 5.38 -13.16 -1.83
CA HIS A 100 4.75 -13.61 -0.59
C HIS A 100 5.73 -14.31 0.35
N ALA A 101 6.63 -15.14 -0.17
CA ALA A 101 7.60 -15.88 0.64
C ALA A 101 8.50 -14.93 1.44
N ASP A 102 8.97 -13.85 0.80
CA ASP A 102 9.79 -12.84 1.45
C ASP A 102 9.00 -12.00 2.46
N ALA A 103 7.77 -11.59 2.10
CA ALA A 103 6.89 -10.85 2.99
C ALA A 103 6.51 -11.67 4.23
N LEU A 104 6.29 -12.97 4.06
CA LEU A 104 6.02 -13.92 5.14
C LEU A 104 7.24 -14.08 6.05
N ALA A 105 8.43 -14.25 5.49
CA ALA A 105 9.66 -14.35 6.28
C ALA A 105 9.91 -13.09 7.15
N MET A 106 9.65 -11.89 6.59
CA MET A 106 9.73 -10.65 7.36
C MET A 106 8.68 -10.58 8.47
N THR A 107 7.47 -11.06 8.18
CA THR A 107 6.37 -11.10 9.15
C THR A 107 6.69 -12.03 10.32
N GLU A 108 7.11 -13.26 10.03
CA GLU A 108 7.44 -14.27 11.04
C GLU A 108 8.61 -13.82 11.91
N ALA A 109 9.63 -13.19 11.32
CA ALA A 109 10.73 -12.60 12.08
C ALA A 109 10.26 -11.49 13.02
N ALA A 110 9.33 -10.63 12.57
CA ALA A 110 8.81 -9.54 13.40
C ALA A 110 7.92 -10.05 14.55
N GLU A 111 7.09 -11.06 14.27
CA GLU A 111 6.26 -11.73 15.27
C GLU A 111 7.13 -12.46 16.30
N ALA A 112 8.18 -13.17 15.87
CA ALA A 112 9.12 -13.85 16.76
C ALA A 112 9.92 -12.87 17.64
N ALA A 113 10.29 -11.71 17.10
CA ALA A 113 10.97 -10.66 17.86
C ALA A 113 10.05 -9.91 18.85
N GLY A 114 8.73 -10.06 18.73
CA GLY A 114 7.77 -9.38 19.60
C GLY A 114 7.78 -7.85 19.46
N VAL A 115 8.16 -7.34 18.29
CA VAL A 115 8.28 -5.91 18.02
C VAL A 115 7.08 -5.38 17.23
N VAL A 116 6.72 -4.12 17.48
CA VAL A 116 5.82 -3.36 16.60
C VAL A 116 6.35 -3.38 15.17
N ASN A 117 5.51 -3.82 14.24
CA ASN A 117 5.74 -3.91 12.81
C ASN A 117 4.52 -3.39 12.05
N MET A 118 4.72 -2.40 11.21
CA MET A 118 3.65 -1.80 10.42
C MET A 118 4.11 -1.52 9.00
N VAL A 119 3.20 -1.63 8.04
CA VAL A 119 3.42 -1.26 6.64
C VAL A 119 2.65 0.01 6.31
N ASN A 120 3.20 0.86 5.44
CA ASN A 120 2.56 2.12 5.06
C ASN A 120 1.48 1.94 3.97
N LEU A 121 0.37 1.27 4.28
CA LEU A 121 -0.81 1.24 3.41
C LEU A 121 -1.59 2.55 3.54
N THR A 122 -1.12 3.58 2.84
CA THR A 122 -1.56 4.98 2.97
C THR A 122 -3.05 5.19 2.73
N TYR A 123 -3.70 4.40 1.89
CA TYR A 123 -5.15 4.55 1.63
C TYR A 123 -6.01 4.21 2.85
N ARG A 124 -5.48 3.53 3.87
CA ARG A 124 -6.16 3.37 5.16
C ARG A 124 -6.23 4.67 5.97
N ASN A 125 -5.54 5.72 5.56
CA ASN A 125 -5.67 7.06 6.14
C ASN A 125 -6.95 7.79 5.71
N SER A 126 -7.70 7.25 4.74
CA SER A 126 -8.97 7.83 4.31
C SER A 126 -10.05 7.67 5.40
N PRO A 127 -10.65 8.76 5.90
CA PRO A 127 -11.81 8.69 6.80
C PRO A 127 -12.96 7.86 6.23
N ALA A 128 -13.19 7.97 4.91
CA ALA A 128 -14.30 7.30 4.25
C ALA A 128 -14.17 5.77 4.26
N ILE A 129 -12.96 5.21 4.04
CA ILE A 129 -12.78 3.74 4.10
C ILE A 129 -12.87 3.20 5.53
N GLN A 130 -12.38 3.98 6.51
CA GLN A 130 -12.48 3.63 7.93
C GLN A 130 -13.95 3.54 8.36
N GLU A 131 -14.74 4.55 8.00
CA GLU A 131 -16.16 4.59 8.33
C GLU A 131 -16.97 3.55 7.54
N ALA A 132 -16.68 3.34 6.25
CA ALA A 132 -17.31 2.28 5.46
C ALA A 132 -17.10 0.89 6.10
N ARG A 133 -15.85 0.56 6.47
CA ARG A 133 -15.54 -0.70 7.19
C ARG A 133 -16.34 -0.79 8.49
N ARG A 134 -16.38 0.27 9.29
CA ARG A 134 -17.15 0.31 10.55
C ARG A 134 -18.64 0.06 10.32
N MET A 135 -19.22 0.63 9.27
CA MET A 135 -20.62 0.42 8.90
C MET A 135 -20.89 -1.03 8.49
N VAL A 136 -19.98 -1.66 7.73
CA VAL A 136 -20.08 -3.08 7.37
C VAL A 136 -20.01 -3.97 8.62
N GLN A 137 -19.00 -3.76 9.47
CA GLN A 137 -18.84 -4.53 10.71
C GLN A 137 -20.02 -4.35 11.68
N ALA A 138 -20.64 -3.16 11.70
CA ALA A 138 -21.84 -2.89 12.49
C ALA A 138 -23.14 -3.43 11.86
N GLY A 139 -23.06 -4.15 10.73
CA GLY A 139 -24.20 -4.75 10.05
C GLY A 139 -25.16 -3.74 9.41
N LYS A 140 -24.72 -2.49 9.17
CA LYS A 140 -25.58 -1.41 8.64
C LYS A 140 -26.11 -1.71 7.24
N ILE A 141 -25.33 -2.42 6.42
CA ILE A 141 -25.71 -2.86 5.08
C ILE A 141 -26.21 -4.32 5.05
N GLY A 142 -26.33 -4.99 6.21
CA GLY A 142 -26.68 -6.41 6.29
C GLY A 142 -25.56 -7.31 5.79
N GLU A 143 -25.94 -8.50 5.30
CA GLU A 143 -24.98 -9.42 4.68
C GLU A 143 -24.49 -8.90 3.33
N LEU A 144 -23.17 -8.90 3.13
CA LEU A 144 -22.52 -8.48 1.89
C LEU A 144 -22.85 -9.45 0.75
N ARG A 145 -23.13 -8.90 -0.45
CA ARG A 145 -23.48 -9.66 -1.65
C ARG A 145 -22.61 -9.30 -2.84
N HIS A 146 -22.28 -8.02 -2.99
CA HIS A 146 -21.47 -7.53 -4.10
C HIS A 146 -20.45 -6.48 -3.64
N VAL A 147 -19.27 -6.54 -4.23
CA VAL A 147 -18.17 -5.59 -4.01
C VAL A 147 -17.61 -5.18 -5.36
N GLU A 148 -17.45 -3.88 -5.56
CA GLU A 148 -16.78 -3.31 -6.73
C GLU A 148 -15.63 -2.44 -6.26
N ALA A 149 -14.41 -2.71 -6.69
CA ALA A 149 -13.24 -1.92 -6.34
C ALA A 149 -12.46 -1.54 -7.59
N SER A 150 -12.00 -0.29 -7.68
CA SER A 150 -11.10 0.13 -8.75
C SER A 150 -9.97 1.01 -8.25
N TYR A 151 -8.78 0.84 -8.82
CA TYR A 151 -7.67 1.80 -8.74
C TYR A 151 -7.34 2.27 -10.16
N ARG A 152 -7.65 3.53 -10.42
CA ARG A 152 -7.63 4.12 -11.76
C ARG A 152 -6.53 5.17 -11.88
N GLN A 153 -5.65 4.97 -12.85
CA GLN A 153 -4.62 5.92 -13.25
C GLN A 153 -4.61 6.08 -14.78
N SER A 154 -4.14 7.22 -15.27
CA SER A 154 -4.06 7.51 -16.71
C SER A 154 -2.73 8.12 -17.13
N TRP A 155 -1.65 7.88 -16.38
CA TRP A 155 -0.35 8.47 -16.69
C TRP A 155 0.30 7.89 -17.95
N LEU A 156 -0.14 6.70 -18.43
CA LEU A 156 0.29 6.19 -19.74
C LEU A 156 -0.29 6.97 -20.92
N VAL A 157 -1.41 7.68 -20.74
CA VAL A 157 -2.10 8.46 -21.79
C VAL A 157 -2.11 9.97 -21.53
N SER A 158 -1.50 10.42 -20.43
CA SER A 158 -1.46 11.83 -20.03
C SER A 158 -0.03 12.27 -19.67
N LYS A 159 0.17 13.56 -19.45
CA LYS A 159 1.45 14.18 -19.05
C LYS A 159 1.42 14.75 -17.63
N SER A 160 0.39 14.43 -16.85
CA SER A 160 0.18 15.04 -15.52
C SER A 160 1.30 14.75 -14.53
N TRP A 161 2.03 13.64 -14.71
CA TRP A 161 3.15 13.20 -13.86
C TRP A 161 4.51 13.21 -14.57
N GLY A 162 4.62 13.94 -15.68
CA GLY A 162 5.73 13.87 -16.63
C GLY A 162 5.36 13.05 -17.87
N ASP A 163 6.18 13.13 -18.91
CA ASP A 163 5.94 12.44 -20.19
C ASP A 163 6.93 11.29 -20.37
N TRP A 164 6.52 10.09 -19.95
CA TRP A 164 7.32 8.85 -20.02
C TRP A 164 7.83 8.51 -21.43
N ARG A 165 7.22 9.09 -22.48
CA ARG A 165 7.63 8.90 -23.87
C ARG A 165 8.97 9.56 -24.20
N VAL A 166 9.35 10.57 -23.41
CA VAL A 166 10.57 11.37 -23.62
C VAL A 166 11.43 11.48 -22.35
N GLU A 167 10.90 11.11 -21.19
CA GLU A 167 11.60 11.08 -19.90
C GLU A 167 11.75 9.64 -19.39
N ASP A 168 12.93 9.27 -18.92
CA ASP A 168 13.24 7.91 -18.42
C ASP A 168 12.70 7.60 -17.02
N LYS A 169 12.34 8.66 -16.27
CA LYS A 169 11.90 8.64 -14.86
C LYS A 169 10.93 7.50 -14.52
N TRP A 170 10.01 7.18 -15.43
CA TRP A 170 8.95 6.19 -15.20
C TRP A 170 9.11 4.90 -16.02
N LEU A 171 10.09 4.81 -16.92
CA LEU A 171 10.24 3.66 -17.82
C LEU A 171 10.53 2.36 -17.06
N TRP A 172 11.23 2.43 -15.92
CA TRP A 172 11.47 1.26 -15.08
C TRP A 172 10.16 0.59 -14.61
N ARG A 173 9.06 1.36 -14.39
CA ARG A 173 7.75 0.82 -14.00
C ARG A 173 7.05 0.04 -15.11
N LEU A 174 7.56 0.12 -16.34
CA LEU A 174 7.02 -0.55 -17.51
C LEU A 174 7.88 -1.74 -17.94
N SER A 175 9.02 -1.98 -17.28
CA SER A 175 10.00 -2.98 -17.68
C SER A 175 10.25 -4.02 -16.60
N SER A 176 9.92 -5.28 -16.90
CA SER A 176 10.15 -6.41 -16.00
C SER A 176 11.64 -6.60 -15.69
N ARG A 177 12.51 -6.37 -16.68
CA ARG A 177 13.97 -6.41 -16.54
C ARG A 177 14.51 -5.42 -15.52
N HIS A 178 13.76 -4.34 -15.25
CA HIS A 178 14.11 -3.31 -14.27
C HIS A 178 13.35 -3.48 -12.95
N GLY A 179 12.81 -4.68 -12.70
CA GLY A 179 12.17 -5.05 -11.44
C GLY A 179 10.69 -4.70 -11.33
N SER A 180 10.04 -4.21 -12.40
CA SER A 180 8.60 -3.94 -12.36
C SER A 180 7.78 -5.21 -12.55
N THR A 181 6.76 -5.38 -11.71
CA THR A 181 5.68 -6.35 -11.90
C THR A 181 4.39 -5.66 -12.37
N GLY A 182 4.53 -4.52 -13.05
CA GLY A 182 3.44 -3.80 -13.72
C GLY A 182 2.49 -3.07 -12.78
N VAL A 183 1.27 -2.83 -13.24
CA VAL A 183 0.22 -2.19 -12.44
C VAL A 183 -0.15 -3.04 -11.23
N LEU A 184 -0.21 -4.37 -11.38
CA LEU A 184 -0.55 -5.26 -10.27
C LEU A 184 0.52 -5.22 -9.16
N GLY A 185 1.81 -5.20 -9.52
CA GLY A 185 2.88 -5.05 -8.53
C GLY A 185 2.85 -3.74 -7.75
N ASP A 186 2.56 -2.66 -8.46
CA ASP A 186 2.68 -1.29 -7.95
C ASP A 186 1.50 -0.88 -7.07
N VAL A 187 0.28 -1.11 -7.57
CA VAL A 187 -0.97 -0.67 -6.95
C VAL A 187 -1.86 -1.82 -6.51
N GLY A 188 -1.53 -3.07 -6.84
CA GLY A 188 -2.30 -4.26 -6.45
C GLY A 188 -2.44 -4.37 -4.93
N ILE A 189 -1.35 -4.15 -4.18
CA ILE A 189 -1.37 -4.18 -2.72
C ILE A 189 -2.39 -3.20 -2.15
N HIS A 190 -2.52 -2.03 -2.77
CA HIS A 190 -3.47 -1.01 -2.33
C HIS A 190 -4.91 -1.40 -2.65
N ILE A 191 -5.20 -1.84 -3.88
CA ILE A 191 -6.59 -2.11 -4.26
C ILE A 191 -7.14 -3.39 -3.63
N LEU A 192 -6.31 -4.42 -3.48
CA LEU A 192 -6.66 -5.65 -2.77
C LEU A 192 -6.89 -5.36 -1.29
N ASP A 193 -6.03 -4.52 -0.69
CA ASP A 193 -6.23 -4.08 0.69
C ASP A 193 -7.51 -3.26 0.83
N PHE A 194 -7.73 -2.29 -0.05
CA PHE A 194 -8.88 -1.40 -0.01
C PHE A 194 -10.20 -2.18 -0.11
N ALA A 195 -10.27 -3.15 -1.02
CA ALA A 195 -11.43 -4.01 -1.21
C ALA A 195 -11.72 -4.87 0.04
N THR A 196 -10.74 -5.65 0.48
CA THR A 196 -10.92 -6.60 1.60
C THR A 196 -11.01 -5.90 2.96
N TYR A 197 -10.30 -4.79 3.15
CA TYR A 197 -10.39 -3.97 4.35
C TYR A 197 -11.75 -3.28 4.44
N GLY A 198 -12.23 -2.63 3.38
CA GLY A 198 -13.56 -2.00 3.39
C GLY A 198 -14.69 -3.01 3.56
N ALA A 199 -14.59 -4.17 2.90
CA ALA A 199 -15.55 -5.27 3.03
C ALA A 199 -15.49 -5.97 4.39
N ALA A 200 -14.44 -5.76 5.19
CA ALA A 200 -14.16 -6.51 6.42
C ALA A 200 -14.17 -8.03 6.22
N GLN A 201 -13.69 -8.49 5.06
CA GLN A 201 -13.70 -9.88 4.64
C GLN A 201 -12.49 -10.19 3.77
N ASP A 202 -11.98 -11.41 3.87
CA ASP A 202 -10.90 -11.89 3.02
C ASP A 202 -11.43 -12.52 1.71
N ILE A 203 -10.56 -12.62 0.72
CA ILE A 203 -10.79 -13.34 -0.53
C ILE A 203 -10.48 -14.83 -0.30
N LEU A 204 -11.40 -15.71 -0.71
CA LEU A 204 -11.25 -17.17 -0.71
C LEU A 204 -10.76 -17.71 -2.04
N SER A 205 -11.21 -17.11 -3.14
CA SER A 205 -10.73 -17.45 -4.48
C SER A 205 -10.82 -16.26 -5.41
N LEU A 206 -9.93 -16.21 -6.40
CA LEU A 206 -9.92 -15.17 -7.42
C LEU A 206 -9.60 -15.75 -8.79
N HIS A 207 -10.12 -15.10 -9.83
CA HIS A 207 -9.70 -15.25 -11.22
C HIS A 207 -9.21 -13.90 -11.73
N ALA A 208 -8.01 -13.84 -12.29
CA ALA A 208 -7.38 -12.61 -12.78
C ALA A 208 -7.05 -12.69 -14.28
N ASP A 209 -7.14 -11.55 -14.95
CA ASP A 209 -6.66 -11.35 -16.31
C ASP A 209 -5.76 -10.11 -16.34
N LEU A 210 -4.49 -10.31 -16.67
CA LEU A 210 -3.48 -9.27 -16.76
C LEU A 210 -3.18 -8.98 -18.23
N VAL A 211 -3.12 -7.70 -18.59
CA VAL A 211 -2.90 -7.26 -19.97
C VAL A 211 -1.76 -6.25 -20.05
N THR A 212 -0.86 -6.48 -21.00
CA THR A 212 0.15 -5.51 -21.45
C THR A 212 -0.25 -5.03 -22.84
N PHE A 213 -0.32 -3.72 -23.05
CA PHE A 213 -0.65 -3.13 -24.36
C PHE A 213 0.61 -2.69 -25.11
N PRO A 214 0.58 -2.64 -26.46
CA PRO A 214 1.63 -1.97 -27.22
C PRO A 214 1.73 -0.48 -26.85
N LYS A 215 2.94 0.00 -26.58
CA LYS A 215 3.20 1.34 -26.02
C LYS A 215 4.13 2.17 -26.89
N ALA A 216 5.07 1.56 -27.60
CA ALA A 216 6.05 2.21 -28.46
C ALA A 216 6.39 1.32 -29.67
N GLU A 217 7.10 1.86 -30.65
CA GLU A 217 7.64 1.04 -31.74
C GLU A 217 8.55 -0.05 -31.15
N GLY A 218 8.25 -1.31 -31.45
CA GLY A 218 8.97 -2.47 -30.89
C GLY A 218 8.80 -2.66 -29.37
N ASP A 219 7.87 -1.96 -28.72
CA ASP A 219 7.66 -1.98 -27.26
C ASP A 219 8.96 -1.74 -26.47
N GLN A 220 9.79 -0.84 -26.97
CA GLN A 220 11.08 -0.52 -26.37
C GLN A 220 11.39 0.98 -26.44
N ILE A 221 11.95 1.52 -25.35
CA ILE A 221 12.54 2.86 -25.33
C ILE A 221 13.90 2.75 -24.65
N GLY A 222 14.98 3.03 -25.39
CA GLY A 222 16.34 2.80 -24.89
C GLY A 222 16.53 1.34 -24.45
N ASP A 223 17.00 1.12 -23.22
CA ASP A 223 17.20 -0.23 -22.66
C ASP A 223 15.94 -0.84 -22.02
N TYR A 224 14.83 -0.09 -21.99
CA TYR A 224 13.58 -0.49 -21.35
C TYR A 224 12.69 -1.24 -22.34
N VAL A 225 12.61 -2.56 -22.18
CA VAL A 225 11.55 -3.39 -22.78
C VAL A 225 10.26 -3.14 -22.00
N LEU A 226 9.18 -2.73 -22.66
CA LEU A 226 7.94 -2.25 -22.05
C LEU A 226 6.90 -3.38 -21.85
N ASP A 227 7.32 -4.47 -21.22
CA ASP A 227 6.61 -5.75 -21.11
C ASP A 227 5.75 -5.92 -19.83
N ALA A 228 5.88 -5.01 -18.85
CA ALA A 228 5.12 -5.11 -17.61
C ALA A 228 3.61 -4.82 -17.83
N ASN A 229 2.75 -5.54 -17.10
CA ASN A 229 1.29 -5.40 -17.23
C ASN A 229 0.81 -3.97 -16.94
N ASP A 230 -0.16 -3.51 -17.73
CA ASP A 230 -0.72 -2.15 -17.69
C ASP A 230 -2.12 -2.10 -17.07
N SER A 231 -2.84 -3.22 -17.15
CA SER A 231 -4.18 -3.42 -16.60
C SER A 231 -4.33 -4.81 -15.99
N VAL A 232 -5.13 -4.91 -14.94
CA VAL A 232 -5.60 -6.15 -14.35
C VAL A 232 -7.09 -6.06 -14.04
N ALA A 233 -7.84 -7.10 -14.38
CA ALA A 233 -9.22 -7.29 -13.97
C ALA A 233 -9.34 -8.61 -13.21
N MET A 234 -10.02 -8.56 -12.05
CA MET A 234 -10.21 -9.71 -11.18
C MET A 234 -11.68 -9.89 -10.85
N THR A 235 -12.11 -11.15 -10.82
CA THR A 235 -13.32 -11.56 -10.10
C THR A 235 -12.91 -12.38 -8.89
N ALA A 236 -13.57 -12.20 -7.75
CA ALA A 236 -13.23 -12.91 -6.53
C ALA A 236 -14.45 -13.31 -5.71
N ARG A 237 -14.28 -14.34 -4.87
CA ARG A 237 -15.23 -14.74 -3.84
C ARG A 237 -14.69 -14.37 -2.48
N LEU A 238 -15.46 -13.60 -1.72
CA LEU A 238 -15.12 -13.29 -0.33
C LEU A 238 -15.54 -14.43 0.60
N THR A 239 -15.04 -14.41 1.83
CA THR A 239 -15.37 -15.35 2.91
C THR A 239 -16.86 -15.50 3.18
N SER A 240 -17.69 -14.47 2.94
CA SER A 240 -19.15 -14.59 3.05
C SER A 240 -19.86 -15.09 1.79
N GLY A 241 -19.11 -15.45 0.73
CA GLY A 241 -19.65 -15.81 -0.59
C GLY A 241 -19.98 -14.63 -1.51
N ALA A 242 -19.78 -13.39 -1.06
CA ALA A 242 -20.01 -12.20 -1.89
C ALA A 242 -19.14 -12.22 -3.17
N LEU A 243 -19.70 -11.74 -4.28
CA LEU A 243 -18.95 -11.53 -5.53
C LEU A 243 -18.19 -10.21 -5.46
N ALA A 244 -16.90 -10.23 -5.73
CA ALA A 244 -16.11 -9.02 -5.91
C ALA A 244 -15.63 -8.86 -7.36
N THR A 245 -15.68 -7.64 -7.90
CA THR A 245 -14.98 -7.22 -9.11
C THR A 245 -13.91 -6.20 -8.71
N ILE A 246 -12.67 -6.44 -9.12
CA ILE A 246 -11.53 -5.60 -8.73
C ILE A 246 -10.72 -5.27 -9.97
N VAL A 247 -10.51 -3.98 -10.24
CA VAL A 247 -9.79 -3.51 -11.43
C VAL A 247 -8.66 -2.56 -11.03
N ALA A 248 -7.49 -2.71 -11.64
CA ALA A 248 -6.47 -1.68 -11.61
C ALA A 248 -5.91 -1.43 -13.02
N SER A 249 -5.72 -0.17 -13.40
CA SER A 249 -5.26 0.17 -14.75
C SER A 249 -4.54 1.51 -14.81
N ARG A 250 -3.56 1.60 -15.71
CA ARG A 250 -2.85 2.83 -16.09
C ARG A 250 -3.42 3.53 -17.34
N TYR A 251 -4.52 3.01 -17.89
CA TYR A 251 -5.20 3.50 -19.11
C TYR A 251 -6.59 4.09 -18.86
N THR A 252 -6.98 4.36 -17.61
CA THR A 252 -8.32 4.87 -17.29
C THR A 252 -8.37 6.40 -17.44
N THR A 253 -8.39 6.89 -18.68
CA THR A 253 -8.39 8.32 -19.04
C THR A 253 -9.33 9.16 -18.16
N GLY A 254 -8.80 10.25 -17.60
CA GLY A 254 -9.54 11.14 -16.70
C GLY A 254 -9.29 10.86 -15.22
N HIS A 255 -8.63 9.76 -14.87
CA HIS A 255 -8.28 9.41 -13.49
C HIS A 255 -6.79 9.58 -13.22
N ALA A 256 -6.44 10.37 -12.21
CA ALA A 256 -5.04 10.58 -11.84
C ALA A 256 -4.54 9.50 -10.86
N ASN A 257 -5.28 9.29 -9.77
CA ASN A 257 -4.88 8.38 -8.70
C ASN A 257 -6.09 7.91 -7.89
N ASP A 258 -7.14 7.48 -8.60
CA ASP A 258 -8.48 7.45 -8.03
C ASP A 258 -8.84 6.03 -7.60
N LEU A 259 -9.17 5.85 -6.33
CA LEU A 259 -9.71 4.62 -5.77
C LEU A 259 -11.21 4.76 -5.56
N SER A 260 -11.95 3.72 -5.93
CA SER A 260 -13.37 3.61 -5.61
C SER A 260 -13.66 2.25 -5.00
N LEU A 261 -14.59 2.21 -4.05
CA LEU A 261 -15.14 0.98 -3.48
C LEU A 261 -16.64 1.12 -3.34
N ALA A 262 -17.41 0.18 -3.86
CA ALA A 262 -18.84 0.05 -3.59
C ALA A 262 -19.09 -1.30 -2.90
N LEU A 263 -19.84 -1.27 -1.81
CA LEU A 263 -20.19 -2.43 -1.00
C LEU A 263 -21.71 -2.52 -0.92
N HIS A 264 -22.27 -3.60 -1.47
CA HIS A 264 -23.71 -3.82 -1.54
C HIS A 264 -24.09 -5.02 -0.69
N GLY A 265 -24.96 -4.78 0.29
CA GLY A 265 -25.50 -5.82 1.14
C GLY A 265 -27.02 -5.87 1.10
N THR A 266 -27.57 -6.82 1.85
CA THR A 266 -29.00 -7.11 1.92
C THR A 266 -29.88 -6.00 2.51
N LYS A 267 -29.29 -5.00 3.19
CA LYS A 267 -30.02 -3.88 3.83
C LYS A 267 -29.65 -2.51 3.30
N GLY A 268 -28.73 -2.44 2.34
CA GLY A 268 -28.26 -1.17 1.78
C GLY A 268 -26.87 -1.26 1.19
N ALA A 269 -26.28 -0.11 0.91
CA ALA A 269 -24.97 -0.02 0.29
C ALA A 269 -24.17 1.19 0.81
N VAL A 270 -22.84 1.09 0.71
CA VAL A 270 -21.90 2.20 0.93
C VAL A 270 -20.93 2.32 -0.23
N LYS A 271 -20.54 3.55 -0.56
CA LYS A 271 -19.60 3.86 -1.62
C LYS A 271 -18.52 4.80 -1.08
N VAL A 272 -17.27 4.46 -1.33
CA VAL A 272 -16.08 5.26 -1.00
C VAL A 272 -15.42 5.69 -2.29
N GLU A 273 -15.00 6.95 -2.36
CA GLU A 273 -14.14 7.47 -3.41
C GLU A 273 -12.99 8.26 -2.77
N THR A 274 -11.76 8.10 -3.26
CA THR A 274 -10.60 8.85 -2.76
C THR A 274 -9.49 8.92 -3.80
N ASP A 275 -8.71 10.00 -3.78
CA ASP A 275 -7.48 10.15 -4.58
C ASP A 275 -6.19 10.01 -3.72
N GLY A 276 -6.35 9.65 -2.43
CA GLY A 276 -5.31 9.63 -1.41
C GLY A 276 -5.13 10.95 -0.64
N LYS A 277 -5.78 12.03 -1.07
CA LYS A 277 -5.76 13.35 -0.40
C LYS A 277 -7.13 13.71 0.15
N ILE A 278 -8.17 13.52 -0.66
CA ILE A 278 -9.56 13.79 -0.34
C ILE A 278 -10.32 12.46 -0.43
N SER A 279 -11.34 12.30 0.41
CA SER A 279 -12.22 11.13 0.36
C SER A 279 -13.67 11.52 0.55
N SER A 280 -14.58 10.85 -0.15
CA SER A 280 -16.03 10.95 0.06
C SER A 280 -16.60 9.59 0.46
N LEU A 281 -17.63 9.63 1.30
CA LEU A 281 -18.43 8.47 1.68
C LEU A 281 -19.88 8.76 1.32
N SER A 282 -20.53 7.82 0.63
CA SER A 282 -21.96 7.84 0.37
C SER A 282 -22.62 6.57 0.88
N ALA A 283 -23.86 6.65 1.33
CA ALA A 283 -24.63 5.49 1.76
C ALA A 283 -26.06 5.52 1.21
N CYS A 284 -26.62 4.34 0.94
CA CYS A 284 -28.02 4.11 0.58
C CYS A 284 -28.60 3.13 1.61
N LEU A 285 -29.41 3.62 2.55
CA LEU A 285 -29.86 2.88 3.74
C LEU A 285 -31.33 3.15 4.07
N GLY A 286 -32.01 2.18 4.69
CA GLY A 286 -33.41 2.35 5.12
C GLY A 286 -34.33 2.67 3.95
N ALA A 287 -35.19 3.68 4.09
CA ALA A 287 -36.10 4.10 3.02
C ALA A 287 -35.40 4.59 1.74
N ASP A 288 -34.10 4.95 1.82
CA ASP A 288 -33.32 5.32 0.64
C ASP A 288 -33.07 4.13 -0.29
N VAL A 289 -33.12 2.88 0.22
CA VAL A 289 -32.98 1.66 -0.59
C VAL A 289 -34.12 1.57 -1.60
N ASP A 290 -35.37 1.74 -1.16
CA ASP A 290 -36.53 1.69 -2.05
C ASP A 290 -36.57 2.88 -3.03
N GLN A 291 -35.95 4.00 -2.65
CA GLN A 291 -35.86 5.23 -3.46
C GLN A 291 -34.61 5.28 -4.36
N GLN A 292 -33.71 4.30 -4.25
CA GLN A 292 -32.41 4.28 -4.93
C GLN A 292 -31.59 5.56 -4.71
N ARG A 293 -31.63 6.10 -3.48
CA ARG A 293 -31.06 7.41 -3.16
C ARG A 293 -29.76 7.28 -2.37
N TRP A 294 -28.71 7.91 -2.87
CA TRP A 294 -27.44 8.02 -2.15
C TRP A 294 -27.38 9.30 -1.33
N ARG A 295 -26.87 9.18 -0.10
CA ARG A 295 -26.62 10.30 0.81
C ARG A 295 -25.13 10.38 1.12
N THR A 296 -24.52 11.53 0.88
CA THR A 296 -23.14 11.80 1.33
C THR A 296 -23.11 11.88 2.84
N LEU A 297 -22.15 11.18 3.43
CA LEU A 297 -21.87 11.18 4.87
C LEU A 297 -20.57 11.95 5.13
N ALA A 298 -20.50 12.62 6.28
CA ALA A 298 -19.28 13.23 6.78
C ALA A 298 -18.61 12.25 7.76
N PRO A 299 -17.61 11.46 7.32
CA PRO A 299 -16.89 10.58 8.23
C PRO A 299 -16.08 11.42 9.25
N PRO A 300 -15.89 10.93 10.48
CA PRO A 300 -15.03 11.59 11.45
C PRO A 300 -13.56 11.53 11.00
N ASP A 301 -12.75 12.46 11.50
CA ASP A 301 -11.30 12.40 11.30
C ASP A 301 -10.70 11.11 11.86
N VAL A 302 -9.67 10.61 11.20
CA VAL A 302 -9.01 9.35 11.56
C VAL A 302 -7.52 9.54 11.74
N LYS A 303 -6.95 8.70 12.63
CA LYS A 303 -5.50 8.63 12.80
C LYS A 303 -4.88 8.12 11.51
N ARG A 304 -3.82 8.81 11.06
CA ARG A 304 -2.96 8.35 9.97
C ARG A 304 -1.98 7.28 10.45
N ASN A 305 -1.41 6.51 9.52
CA ASN A 305 -0.50 5.41 9.81
C ASN A 305 0.69 5.80 10.71
N ALA A 306 1.29 6.97 10.52
CA ALA A 306 2.38 7.43 11.38
C ALA A 306 1.95 7.61 12.85
N ARG A 307 0.74 8.17 13.09
CA ARG A 307 0.18 8.25 14.46
C ARG A 307 -0.19 6.88 15.01
N ARG A 308 -0.73 5.98 14.18
CA ARG A 308 -1.02 4.59 14.58
C ARG A 308 0.27 3.86 14.98
N PHE A 309 1.37 4.11 14.28
CA PHE A 309 2.68 3.57 14.64
C PHE A 309 3.19 4.16 15.96
N ALA A 310 3.08 5.47 16.18
CA ALA A 310 3.41 6.08 17.47
C ALA A 310 2.57 5.50 18.63
N ASP A 311 1.25 5.32 18.44
CA ASP A 311 0.38 4.66 19.42
C ASP A 311 0.80 3.21 19.72
N ALA A 312 1.21 2.47 18.68
CA ALA A 312 1.71 1.11 18.82
C ALA A 312 3.03 1.06 19.62
N LEU A 313 3.93 2.03 19.39
CA LEU A 313 5.16 2.17 20.18
C LEU A 313 4.86 2.51 21.65
N ASP A 314 3.89 3.40 21.91
CA ASP A 314 3.47 3.78 23.27
C ASP A 314 2.87 2.59 24.04
N SER A 315 2.01 1.81 23.37
CA SER A 315 1.28 0.68 23.98
C SER A 315 2.04 -0.64 23.99
N ARG A 316 3.11 -0.76 23.18
CA ARG A 316 3.80 -2.02 22.86
C ARG A 316 2.88 -3.09 22.28
N GLN A 317 1.74 -2.69 21.73
CA GLN A 317 0.84 -3.57 20.98
C GLN A 317 1.08 -3.34 19.50
N ASN A 318 1.09 -4.41 18.71
CA ASN A 318 1.33 -4.27 17.29
C ASN A 318 0.22 -3.46 16.62
N GLY A 319 0.58 -2.57 15.70
CA GLY A 319 -0.35 -1.69 15.02
C GLY A 319 -0.94 -2.30 13.74
N ASP A 320 -1.87 -1.54 13.13
CA ASP A 320 -2.53 -1.88 11.87
C ASP A 320 -2.38 -0.70 10.87
N PRO A 321 -1.93 -0.93 9.62
CA PRO A 321 -1.67 -2.24 9.00
C PRO A 321 -0.34 -2.88 9.40
N SER A 322 -0.40 -4.16 9.76
CA SER A 322 0.76 -4.96 10.18
C SER A 322 1.51 -5.60 9.00
N PHE A 323 2.70 -6.19 9.26
CA PHE A 323 3.40 -6.98 8.25
C PHE A 323 2.59 -8.19 7.78
N ARG A 324 1.90 -8.87 8.72
CA ARG A 324 0.99 -9.99 8.41
C ARG A 324 -0.02 -9.62 7.35
N ARG A 325 -0.65 -8.45 7.51
CA ARG A 325 -1.61 -7.96 6.52
C ARG A 325 -0.95 -7.71 5.16
N ALA A 326 0.25 -7.16 5.13
CA ALA A 326 0.97 -6.93 3.89
C ALA A 326 1.32 -8.26 3.18
N ALA A 327 1.74 -9.27 3.94
CA ALA A 327 2.01 -10.61 3.44
C ALA A 327 0.74 -11.26 2.86
N ASP A 328 -0.40 -11.11 3.54
CA ASP A 328 -1.70 -11.59 3.03
C ASP A 328 -2.05 -10.94 1.68
N MET A 329 -1.80 -9.64 1.52
CA MET A 329 -2.02 -8.96 0.24
C MET A 329 -1.04 -9.43 -0.84
N GLN A 330 0.21 -9.67 -0.47
CA GLN A 330 1.21 -10.20 -1.40
C GLN A 330 0.85 -11.61 -1.87
N ARG A 331 0.28 -12.46 -1.00
CA ARG A 331 -0.27 -13.77 -1.40
C ARG A 331 -1.36 -13.64 -2.46
N LEU A 332 -2.24 -12.64 -2.34
CA LEU A 332 -3.29 -12.38 -3.34
C LEU A 332 -2.71 -11.86 -4.67
N ILE A 333 -1.66 -11.06 -4.62
CA ILE A 333 -0.93 -10.59 -5.83
C ILE A 333 -0.31 -11.78 -6.55
N ASP A 334 0.42 -12.63 -5.84
CA ASP A 334 1.06 -13.82 -6.40
C ASP A 334 0.01 -14.77 -7.00
N ALA A 335 -1.11 -14.98 -6.29
CA ALA A 335 -2.25 -15.76 -6.80
C ALA A 335 -2.90 -15.16 -8.05
N ALA A 336 -2.94 -13.84 -8.19
CA ALA A 336 -3.47 -13.18 -9.39
C ALA A 336 -2.53 -13.37 -10.60
N PHE A 337 -1.21 -13.33 -10.39
CA PHE A 337 -0.26 -13.71 -11.45
C PHE A 337 -0.43 -15.17 -11.87
N GLU A 338 -0.53 -16.09 -10.91
CA GLU A 338 -0.76 -17.52 -11.17
C GLU A 338 -2.07 -17.74 -11.95
N SER A 339 -3.15 -17.10 -11.49
CA SER A 339 -4.47 -17.18 -12.12
C SER A 339 -4.45 -16.75 -13.58
N SER A 340 -3.81 -15.61 -13.88
CA SER A 340 -3.74 -15.10 -15.24
C SER A 340 -2.87 -15.97 -16.15
N ALA A 341 -1.76 -16.51 -15.64
CA ALA A 341 -0.92 -17.43 -16.39
C ALA A 341 -1.64 -18.75 -16.71
N ALA A 342 -2.38 -19.29 -15.73
CA ALA A 342 -3.10 -20.56 -15.86
C ALA A 342 -4.48 -20.42 -16.55
N LYS A 343 -5.03 -19.21 -16.60
CA LYS A 343 -6.43 -18.91 -17.01
C LYS A 343 -7.46 -19.68 -16.17
N LEU A 344 -7.17 -19.82 -14.89
CA LEU A 344 -7.97 -20.59 -13.93
C LEU A 344 -8.10 -19.83 -12.60
N PRO A 345 -9.19 -20.03 -11.84
CA PRO A 345 -9.31 -19.45 -10.51
C PRO A 345 -8.32 -20.10 -9.53
N ILE A 346 -7.75 -19.31 -8.63
CA ILE A 346 -6.85 -19.74 -7.56
C ILE A 346 -7.57 -19.61 -6.22
N THR A 347 -7.48 -20.65 -5.38
CA THR A 347 -7.97 -20.64 -4.00
C THR A 347 -6.86 -20.16 -3.08
N THR A 348 -7.18 -19.24 -2.17
CA THR A 348 -6.20 -18.52 -1.34
C THR A 348 -6.20 -18.98 0.12
N GLY A 349 -6.86 -20.12 0.41
CA GLY A 349 -7.04 -20.73 1.73
C GLY A 349 -6.05 -21.83 2.05
#